data_AF-A0A9R1K4W6-F1
#
_entry.id   AF-A0A9R1K4W6-F1
#
_cell.length_a   1.000
_cell.length_b   1.000
_cell.length_c   1.000
_cell.angle_alpha   90.00
_cell.angle_beta   90.00
_cell.angle_gamma   90.00
#
_symmetry.space_group_name_H-M   'P 1'
#
loop_
_entity.id
_entity.type
_entity.pdbx_description
1 polymer ?
#
loop_
_entity_poly.entity_id
_entity_poly.type
_entity_poly.pdbx_seq_one_letter_code
_entity_poly.pdbx_strand_id
1 'polypeptide(L)'
;MVYPARPYKPAQPGPVHSHRLSLPSPTALPLLRFPASIAIPSSTSRATQAAMEDGGARAAAVQKLMAAKAKSGKSFSDIGAETGLTNVYVAQLLRRQAQLKPDTAAALRAAIPALTEDLVELMMQPPFRSYNPKMVHEPAIYRLNEAIMHFGESIKAIINEDFGDGIMSAIDFYCTVDKVKGADGKDRVVLTFDGKYLPHTEQKAANMMSKLPCKAP
;
A
#
# COMPACT_ATOMS: atom_id res chain seq x y z
N MET A 1 -17.06 -17.82 -23.60
CA MET A 1 -16.97 -17.16 -24.91
C MET A 1 -15.55 -16.60 -25.01
N VAL A 2 -14.70 -17.14 -25.88
CA VAL A 2 -13.27 -16.78 -25.99
C VAL A 2 -13.10 -15.96 -27.26
N TYR A 3 -12.64 -14.73 -27.16
CA TYR A 3 -12.33 -13.88 -28.32
C TYR A 3 -10.93 -14.23 -28.88
N PRO A 4 -10.74 -14.32 -30.22
CA PRO A 4 -9.42 -14.59 -30.79
C PRO A 4 -8.56 -13.31 -30.84
N ALA A 5 -7.29 -13.45 -30.46
CA ALA A 5 -6.29 -12.38 -30.50
C ALA A 5 -5.90 -12.00 -31.94
N ARG A 6 -5.77 -10.70 -32.24
CA ARG A 6 -5.24 -10.21 -33.53
C ARG A 6 -3.69 -10.20 -33.52
N PRO A 7 -3.04 -10.49 -34.67
CA PRO A 7 -1.58 -10.49 -34.75
C PRO A 7 -0.97 -9.07 -34.79
N TYR A 8 0.11 -8.89 -34.03
CA TYR A 8 0.92 -7.67 -33.93
C TYR A 8 1.87 -7.50 -35.14
N LYS A 9 2.06 -6.25 -35.59
CA LYS A 9 3.00 -5.90 -36.68
C LYS A 9 3.99 -4.83 -36.18
N PRO A 10 5.30 -5.11 -36.12
CA PRO A 10 6.29 -4.15 -35.60
C PRO A 10 6.58 -3.01 -36.59
N ALA A 11 6.82 -1.81 -36.06
CA ALA A 11 7.21 -0.62 -36.82
C ALA A 11 8.73 -0.59 -37.08
N GLN A 12 9.13 -0.06 -38.25
CA GLN A 12 10.53 0.08 -38.69
C GLN A 12 11.19 1.33 -38.09
N PRO A 13 12.47 1.28 -37.68
CA PRO A 13 13.17 2.44 -37.12
C PRO A 13 13.67 3.41 -38.21
N GLY A 14 13.50 4.72 -37.97
CA GLY A 14 14.03 5.80 -38.81
C GLY A 14 15.52 6.11 -38.57
N PRO A 15 16.16 6.90 -39.46
CA PRO A 15 17.61 7.08 -39.48
C PRO A 15 18.13 8.00 -38.36
N VAL A 16 19.31 7.67 -37.84
CA VAL A 16 20.01 8.41 -36.76
C VAL A 16 21.15 9.23 -37.37
N HIS A 17 21.13 10.56 -37.19
CA HIS A 17 22.24 11.44 -37.56
C HIS A 17 23.19 11.67 -36.38
N SER A 18 24.46 11.32 -36.55
CA SER A 18 25.52 11.53 -35.54
C SER A 18 26.19 12.90 -35.73
N HIS A 19 26.05 13.80 -34.75
CA HIS A 19 26.88 15.00 -34.66
C HIS A 19 27.92 14.83 -33.55
N ARG A 20 29.20 14.86 -33.92
CA ARG A 20 30.37 14.80 -33.03
C ARG A 20 30.61 16.20 -32.45
N LEU A 21 30.42 16.39 -31.14
CA LEU A 21 30.79 17.60 -30.42
C LEU A 21 32.23 17.48 -29.88
N SER A 22 33.09 18.45 -30.20
CA SER A 22 34.45 18.55 -29.65
C SER A 22 34.44 19.29 -28.31
N LEU A 23 35.08 18.72 -27.29
CA LEU A 23 35.26 19.35 -25.97
C LEU A 23 36.61 20.10 -25.91
N PRO A 24 36.68 21.30 -25.32
CA PRO A 24 37.96 21.94 -25.00
C PRO A 24 38.51 21.51 -23.62
N SER A 25 39.84 21.60 -23.50
CA SER A 25 40.73 21.19 -22.38
C SER A 25 40.49 21.94 -21.06
N PRO A 26 40.80 21.35 -19.88
CA PRO A 26 40.53 21.98 -18.59
C PRO A 26 41.66 22.93 -18.16
N THR A 27 41.30 24.17 -17.83
CA THR A 27 42.14 25.11 -17.06
C THR A 27 41.64 25.20 -15.61
N ALA A 28 42.60 25.24 -14.69
CA ALA A 28 42.42 25.13 -13.24
C ALA A 28 41.62 26.28 -12.60
N LEU A 29 40.77 25.95 -11.62
CA LEU A 29 40.05 26.87 -10.74
C LEU A 29 40.64 26.80 -9.31
N PRO A 30 40.75 27.93 -8.58
CA PRO A 30 41.37 27.95 -7.26
C PRO A 30 40.39 27.53 -6.14
N LEU A 31 40.92 26.86 -5.13
CA LEU A 31 40.24 26.34 -3.94
C LEU A 31 39.65 27.47 -3.07
N LEU A 32 38.31 27.48 -2.92
CA LEU A 32 37.62 28.28 -1.91
C LEU A 32 37.64 27.57 -0.55
N ARG A 33 38.06 28.30 0.48
CA ARG A 33 38.18 27.87 1.88
C ARG A 33 36.84 28.13 2.60
N PHE A 34 36.19 27.10 3.14
CA PHE A 34 34.96 27.24 3.94
C PHE A 34 35.27 27.55 5.41
N PRO A 35 34.56 28.49 6.08
CA PRO A 35 34.62 28.66 7.53
C PRO A 35 33.73 27.66 8.27
N ALA A 36 34.07 27.46 9.55
CA ALA A 36 33.66 26.38 10.43
C ALA A 36 32.19 26.39 10.92
N SER A 37 31.75 25.19 11.32
CA SER A 37 30.53 24.81 12.06
C SER A 37 29.66 25.91 12.65
N ILE A 38 28.44 26.01 12.14
CA ILE A 38 27.28 26.56 12.84
C ILE A 38 26.59 25.40 13.58
N ALA A 39 26.56 25.46 14.91
CA ALA A 39 25.77 24.54 15.72
C ALA A 39 24.28 24.87 15.57
N ILE A 40 23.48 23.91 15.11
CA ILE A 40 22.02 24.03 14.97
C ILE A 40 21.37 23.59 16.29
N PRO A 41 20.57 24.44 16.97
CA PRO A 41 19.82 24.02 18.15
C PRO A 41 18.65 23.12 17.73
N SER A 42 18.55 21.95 18.36
CA SER A 42 17.50 20.95 18.14
C SER A 42 16.20 21.34 18.86
N SER A 43 15.43 22.28 18.29
CA SER A 43 14.03 22.50 18.71
C SER A 43 13.09 21.67 17.84
N THR A 44 12.97 20.39 18.19
CA THR A 44 11.95 19.53 17.57
C THR A 44 10.56 20.07 17.95
N SER A 45 9.75 20.42 16.95
CA SER A 45 8.39 20.94 17.14
C SER A 45 7.51 19.95 17.91
N ARG A 46 6.55 20.48 18.69
CA ARG A 46 5.55 19.69 19.44
C ARG A 46 4.76 18.73 18.54
N ALA A 47 4.56 19.08 17.27
CA ALA A 47 3.93 18.21 16.28
C ALA A 47 4.83 17.03 15.87
N THR A 48 6.14 17.27 15.75
CA THR A 48 7.12 16.21 15.52
C THR A 48 7.27 15.32 16.75
N GLN A 49 7.20 15.89 17.96
CA GLN A 49 7.21 15.14 19.21
C GLN A 49 5.98 14.22 19.33
N ALA A 50 4.77 14.74 19.08
CA ALA A 50 3.54 13.96 19.08
C ALA A 50 3.51 12.86 17.99
N ALA A 51 4.06 13.14 16.79
CA ALA A 51 4.18 12.14 15.74
C ALA A 51 5.21 11.04 16.07
N MET A 52 6.30 11.39 16.77
CA MET A 52 7.28 10.43 17.27
C MET A 52 6.73 9.58 18.43
N GLU A 53 5.92 10.18 19.31
CA GLU A 53 5.20 9.50 20.40
C GLU A 53 4.14 8.52 19.87
N ASP A 54 3.34 8.92 18.87
CA ASP A 54 2.33 8.07 18.23
C ASP A 54 2.96 6.88 17.47
N GLY A 55 4.06 7.12 16.75
CA GLY A 55 4.81 6.06 16.07
C GLY A 55 5.40 5.02 17.02
N GLY A 56 5.93 5.46 18.17
CA GLY A 56 6.49 4.58 19.21
C GLY A 56 5.42 3.74 19.92
N ALA A 57 4.30 4.37 20.31
CA ALA A 57 3.18 3.69 20.97
C ALA A 57 2.55 2.62 20.07
N ARG A 58 2.34 2.95 18.78
CA ARG A 58 1.87 2.00 17.78
C ARG A 58 2.82 0.81 17.63
N ALA A 59 4.13 1.06 17.49
CA ALA A 59 5.11 -0.01 17.32
C ALA A 59 5.10 -0.98 18.51
N ALA A 60 5.02 -0.46 19.75
CA ALA A 60 4.91 -1.28 20.95
C ALA A 60 3.62 -2.13 20.97
N ALA A 61 2.47 -1.56 20.57
CA ALA A 61 1.23 -2.31 20.46
C ALA A 61 1.32 -3.44 19.42
N VAL A 62 1.88 -3.15 18.23
CA VAL A 62 2.10 -4.15 17.17
C VAL A 62 3.02 -5.28 17.65
N GLN A 63 4.07 -4.98 18.42
CA GLN A 63 4.93 -6.01 18.99
C GLN A 63 4.16 -6.95 19.93
N LYS A 64 3.32 -6.41 20.82
CA LYS A 64 2.47 -7.22 21.71
C LYS A 64 1.49 -8.10 20.94
N LEU A 65 0.81 -7.53 19.93
CA LEU A 65 -0.13 -8.25 19.06
C LEU A 65 0.56 -9.39 18.28
N MET A 66 1.73 -9.11 17.71
CA MET A 66 2.51 -10.11 16.98
C MET A 66 3.05 -11.21 17.91
N ALA A 67 3.42 -10.86 19.15
CA ALA A 67 3.80 -11.85 20.16
C ALA A 67 2.62 -12.75 20.57
N ALA A 68 1.41 -12.19 20.73
CA ALA A 68 0.21 -12.98 21.00
C ALA A 68 -0.11 -13.95 19.85
N LYS A 69 -0.02 -13.50 18.60
CA LYS A 69 -0.12 -14.37 17.42
C LYS A 69 0.97 -15.45 17.39
N ALA A 70 2.21 -15.12 17.75
CA ALA A 70 3.28 -16.11 17.78
C ALA A 70 2.99 -17.22 18.81
N LYS A 71 2.44 -16.86 19.98
CA LYS A 71 2.05 -17.82 21.03
C LYS A 71 0.94 -18.78 20.61
N SER A 72 0.08 -18.41 19.65
CA SER A 72 -0.95 -19.34 19.16
C SER A 72 -0.40 -20.43 18.25
N GLY A 73 0.82 -20.26 17.71
CA GLY A 73 1.43 -21.22 16.77
C GLY A 73 0.78 -21.26 15.38
N LYS A 74 -0.23 -20.41 15.12
CA LYS A 74 -1.02 -20.41 13.88
C LYS A 74 -0.44 -19.47 12.83
N SER A 75 -0.58 -19.81 11.56
CA SER A 75 -0.32 -18.89 10.44
C SER A 75 -1.42 -17.82 10.31
N PHE A 76 -1.18 -16.78 9.51
CA PHE A 76 -2.24 -15.81 9.21
C PHE A 76 -3.39 -16.44 8.43
N SER A 77 -3.11 -17.45 7.59
CA SER A 77 -4.13 -18.18 6.85
C SER A 77 -5.01 -19.05 7.76
N ASP A 78 -4.43 -19.71 8.77
CA ASP A 78 -5.20 -20.51 9.73
C ASP A 78 -6.16 -19.61 10.53
N ILE A 79 -5.65 -18.48 11.02
CA ILE A 79 -6.48 -17.50 11.75
C ILE A 79 -7.55 -16.92 10.84
N GLY A 80 -7.22 -16.64 9.57
CA GLY A 80 -8.19 -16.17 8.58
C GLY A 80 -9.33 -17.18 8.38
N ALA A 81 -9.00 -18.46 8.22
CA ALA A 81 -9.98 -19.53 8.07
C ALA A 81 -10.90 -19.67 9.30
N GLU A 82 -10.34 -19.60 10.52
CA GLU A 82 -11.12 -19.69 11.75
C GLU A 82 -12.04 -18.48 12.00
N THR A 83 -11.65 -17.31 11.49
CA THR A 83 -12.38 -16.04 11.72
C THR A 83 -13.29 -15.64 10.57
N GLY A 84 -13.19 -16.28 9.41
CA GLY A 84 -13.86 -15.85 8.17
C GLY A 84 -13.25 -14.59 7.55
N LEU A 85 -12.02 -14.23 7.93
CA LEU A 85 -11.31 -13.05 7.42
C LEU A 85 -10.21 -13.45 6.42
N THR A 86 -9.83 -12.54 5.53
CA THR A 86 -8.67 -12.81 4.66
C THR A 86 -7.37 -12.81 5.47
N ASN A 87 -6.39 -13.60 5.03
CA ASN A 87 -5.09 -13.69 5.72
C ASN A 87 -4.37 -12.34 5.81
N VAL A 88 -4.45 -11.52 4.76
CA VAL A 88 -3.90 -10.16 4.77
C VAL A 88 -4.68 -9.27 5.74
N TYR A 89 -6.02 -9.35 5.78
CA TYR A 89 -6.80 -8.55 6.72
C TYR A 89 -6.45 -8.86 8.18
N VAL A 90 -6.29 -10.15 8.53
CA VAL A 90 -5.78 -10.57 9.85
C VAL A 90 -4.40 -9.95 10.14
N ALA A 91 -3.49 -9.97 9.15
CA ALA A 91 -2.18 -9.33 9.31
C ALA A 91 -2.30 -7.80 9.49
N GLN A 92 -3.21 -7.12 8.77
CA GLN A 92 -3.46 -5.68 8.91
C GLN A 92 -4.03 -5.33 10.29
N LEU A 93 -4.92 -6.17 10.85
CA LEU A 93 -5.45 -6.02 12.20
C LEU A 93 -4.31 -6.04 13.24
N LEU A 94 -3.45 -7.06 13.18
CA LEU A 94 -2.32 -7.23 14.10
C LEU A 94 -1.22 -6.16 13.91
N ARG A 95 -1.16 -5.54 12.72
CA ARG A 95 -0.28 -4.40 12.41
C ARG A 95 -0.89 -3.03 12.69
N ARG A 96 -2.10 -2.97 13.27
CA ARG A 96 -2.84 -1.72 13.53
C ARG A 96 -3.05 -0.88 12.27
N GLN A 97 -3.36 -1.52 11.15
CA GLN A 97 -3.70 -0.87 9.88
C GLN A 97 -5.18 -1.04 9.51
N ALA A 98 -5.86 -2.01 10.13
CA ALA A 98 -7.29 -2.22 10.03
C ALA A 98 -7.93 -2.15 11.42
N GLN A 99 -9.23 -1.85 11.44
CA GLN A 99 -10.04 -1.84 12.66
C GLN A 99 -10.75 -3.18 12.80
N LEU A 100 -10.65 -3.82 13.96
CA LEU A 100 -11.44 -5.01 14.27
C LEU A 100 -12.90 -4.63 14.42
N LYS A 101 -13.81 -5.36 13.76
CA LYS A 101 -15.25 -5.14 13.87
C LYS A 101 -15.84 -6.03 14.97
N PRO A 102 -16.87 -5.57 15.70
CA PRO A 102 -17.47 -6.30 16.82
C PRO A 102 -17.84 -7.75 16.47
N ASP A 103 -18.45 -7.95 15.30
CA ASP A 103 -18.94 -9.26 14.84
C ASP A 103 -17.84 -10.34 14.75
N THR A 104 -16.61 -9.92 14.51
CA THR A 104 -15.45 -10.82 14.33
C THR A 104 -14.53 -10.88 15.55
N ALA A 105 -14.79 -10.06 16.59
CA ALA A 105 -13.90 -9.93 17.73
C ALA A 105 -13.84 -11.22 18.57
N ALA A 106 -14.99 -11.86 18.81
CA ALA A 106 -15.05 -13.12 19.55
C ALA A 106 -14.27 -14.25 18.84
N ALA A 107 -14.46 -14.39 17.53
CA ALA A 107 -13.75 -15.37 16.72
C ALA A 107 -12.23 -15.14 16.74
N LEU A 108 -11.78 -13.88 16.62
CA LEU A 108 -10.35 -13.56 16.65
C LEU A 108 -9.71 -13.89 18.01
N ARG A 109 -10.42 -13.65 19.12
CA ARG A 109 -9.96 -14.03 20.47
C ARG A 109 -9.85 -15.53 20.65
N ALA A 110 -10.82 -16.29 20.13
CA ALA A 110 -10.77 -17.75 20.14
C ALA A 110 -9.58 -18.25 19.30
N ALA A 111 -9.32 -17.62 18.15
CA ALA A 111 -8.21 -17.98 17.28
C ALA A 111 -6.83 -17.64 17.87
N ILE A 112 -6.74 -16.55 18.65
CA ILE A 112 -5.51 -16.08 19.31
C ILE A 112 -5.77 -15.90 20.82
N PRO A 113 -5.71 -16.99 21.62
CA PRO A 113 -6.08 -16.95 23.04
C PRO A 113 -5.21 -16.04 23.90
N ALA A 114 -4.01 -15.69 23.43
CA ALA A 114 -3.09 -14.80 24.13
C ALA A 114 -3.41 -13.30 23.94
N LEU A 115 -4.46 -12.94 23.17
CA LEU A 115 -4.94 -11.57 23.09
C LEU A 115 -5.65 -11.19 24.40
N THR A 116 -5.11 -10.18 25.06
CA THR A 116 -5.70 -9.56 26.25
C THR A 116 -6.85 -8.62 25.86
N GLU A 117 -7.75 -8.33 26.80
CA GLU A 117 -8.93 -7.48 26.54
C GLU A 117 -8.53 -6.07 26.06
N ASP A 118 -7.53 -5.47 26.69
CA ASP A 118 -7.01 -4.15 26.32
C ASP A 118 -6.48 -4.10 24.88
N LEU A 119 -5.88 -5.20 24.40
CA LEU A 119 -5.42 -5.29 23.01
C LEU A 119 -6.60 -5.41 22.04
N VAL A 120 -7.65 -6.15 22.41
CA VAL A 120 -8.86 -6.27 21.58
C VAL A 120 -9.59 -4.93 21.49
N GLU A 121 -9.78 -4.26 22.63
CA GLU A 121 -10.37 -2.92 22.69
C GLU A 121 -9.57 -1.94 21.83
N LEU A 122 -8.23 -1.97 21.95
CA LEU A 122 -7.35 -1.17 21.10
C LEU A 122 -7.54 -1.49 19.62
N MET A 123 -7.63 -2.77 19.25
CA MET A 123 -7.87 -3.20 17.87
C MET A 123 -9.21 -2.71 17.30
N MET A 124 -10.24 -2.58 18.15
CA MET A 124 -11.55 -2.07 17.78
C MET A 124 -11.60 -0.55 17.60
N GLN A 125 -10.58 0.20 18.02
CA GLN A 125 -10.48 1.63 17.73
C GLN A 125 -9.94 1.86 16.30
N PRO A 126 -10.49 2.85 15.54
CA PRO A 126 -9.96 3.23 14.24
C PRO A 126 -8.46 3.54 14.31
N PRO A 127 -7.61 2.85 13.52
CA PRO A 127 -6.18 3.10 13.56
C PRO A 127 -5.81 4.36 12.78
N PHE A 128 -4.79 5.07 13.25
CA PHE A 128 -4.03 5.97 12.40
C PHE A 128 -3.18 5.12 11.44
N ARG A 129 -3.57 5.03 10.18
CA ARG A 129 -2.87 4.21 9.19
C ARG A 129 -1.60 4.91 8.74
N SER A 130 -0.47 4.21 8.78
CA SER A 130 0.83 4.76 8.41
C SER A 130 1.79 3.63 8.05
N TYR A 131 2.78 3.90 7.21
CA TYR A 131 3.81 2.93 6.85
C TYR A 131 5.20 3.56 7.01
N ASN A 132 6.23 2.73 7.16
CA ASN A 132 7.61 3.19 7.19
C ASN A 132 8.09 3.44 5.75
N PRO A 133 8.48 4.67 5.36
CA PRO A 133 8.95 4.94 4.00
C PRO A 133 10.18 4.11 3.59
N LYS A 134 11.03 3.74 4.55
CA LYS A 134 12.21 2.90 4.30
C LYS A 134 11.86 1.45 3.96
N MET A 135 10.59 1.05 4.14
CA MET A 135 10.11 -0.30 3.87
C MET A 135 10.24 -0.68 2.39
N VAL A 136 10.24 0.30 1.47
CA VAL A 136 10.48 0.07 0.04
C VAL A 136 11.88 -0.48 -0.25
N HIS A 137 12.82 -0.36 0.69
CA HIS A 137 14.16 -0.96 0.55
C HIS A 137 14.21 -2.44 0.95
N GLU A 138 13.16 -2.96 1.59
CA GLU A 138 13.08 -4.40 1.90
C GLU A 138 12.81 -5.16 0.59
N PRO A 139 13.63 -6.17 0.23
CA PRO A 139 13.55 -6.83 -1.07
C PRO A 139 12.17 -7.37 -1.45
N ALA A 140 11.42 -8.02 -0.56
CA ALA A 140 10.11 -8.57 -0.92
C ALA A 140 9.09 -7.47 -1.25
N ILE A 141 9.12 -6.37 -0.49
CA ILE A 141 8.24 -5.20 -0.70
C ILE A 141 8.69 -4.40 -1.92
N TYR A 142 10.00 -4.27 -2.15
CA TYR A 142 10.53 -3.61 -3.34
C TYR A 142 10.03 -4.29 -4.62
N ARG A 143 10.04 -5.63 -4.67
CA ARG A 143 9.58 -6.37 -5.86
C ARG A 143 8.09 -6.20 -6.12
N LEU A 144 7.28 -6.10 -5.07
CA LEU A 144 5.86 -5.79 -5.23
C LEU A 144 5.67 -4.38 -5.80
N ASN A 145 6.41 -3.40 -5.29
CA ASN A 145 6.37 -2.03 -5.81
C ASN A 145 6.86 -1.95 -7.27
N GLU A 146 7.95 -2.64 -7.59
CA GLU A 146 8.50 -2.74 -8.95
C GLU A 146 7.49 -3.35 -9.92
N ALA A 147 6.80 -4.42 -9.53
CA ALA A 147 5.74 -5.02 -10.35
C ALA A 147 4.59 -4.02 -10.60
N ILE A 148 4.10 -3.34 -9.57
CA ILE A 148 3.04 -2.32 -9.72
C ILE A 148 3.47 -1.20 -10.67
N MET A 149 4.70 -0.71 -10.53
CA MET A 149 5.21 0.36 -11.37
C MET A 149 5.44 -0.09 -12.82
N HIS A 150 5.89 -1.32 -13.05
CA HIS A 150 6.12 -1.84 -14.39
C HIS A 150 4.82 -2.17 -15.14
N PHE A 151 3.84 -2.78 -14.45
CA PHE A 151 2.56 -3.16 -15.05
C PHE A 151 1.50 -2.05 -14.98
N GLY A 152 1.76 -0.96 -14.26
CA GLY A 152 0.76 0.06 -13.92
C GLY A 152 0.05 0.67 -15.13
N GLU A 153 0.79 1.06 -16.17
CA GLU A 153 0.20 1.63 -17.39
C GLU A 153 -0.68 0.60 -18.13
N SER A 154 -0.23 -0.65 -18.20
CA SER A 154 -0.99 -1.74 -18.84
C SER A 154 -2.26 -2.08 -18.06
N ILE A 155 -2.17 -2.19 -16.73
CA ILE A 155 -3.33 -2.43 -15.85
C ILE A 155 -4.32 -1.27 -15.98
N LYS A 156 -3.84 -0.02 -15.98
CA LYS A 156 -4.70 1.16 -16.17
C LYS A 156 -5.42 1.11 -17.52
N ALA A 157 -4.71 0.76 -18.60
CA ALA A 157 -5.32 0.66 -19.93
C ALA A 157 -6.44 -0.39 -19.95
N ILE A 158 -6.19 -1.58 -19.39
CA ILE A 158 -7.20 -2.66 -19.30
C ILE A 158 -8.41 -2.22 -18.47
N ILE A 159 -8.20 -1.58 -17.31
CA ILE A 159 -9.30 -1.04 -16.49
C ILE A 159 -10.15 -0.06 -17.32
N ASN A 160 -9.49 0.81 -18.08
CA ASN A 160 -10.19 1.78 -18.92
C ASN A 160 -10.95 1.12 -20.09
N GLU A 161 -10.40 0.07 -20.71
CA GLU A 161 -11.06 -0.70 -21.77
C GLU A 161 -12.29 -1.45 -21.24
N ASP A 162 -12.18 -2.10 -20.08
CA ASP A 162 -13.21 -2.98 -19.55
C ASP A 162 -14.28 -2.24 -18.72
N PHE A 163 -13.92 -1.16 -18.02
CA PHE A 163 -14.79 -0.47 -17.06
C PHE A 163 -15.02 1.03 -17.37
N GLY A 164 -14.15 1.65 -18.16
CA GLY A 164 -14.17 3.08 -18.47
C GLY A 164 -13.30 3.95 -17.55
N ASP A 165 -13.56 5.25 -17.53
CA ASP A 165 -12.75 6.20 -16.75
C ASP A 165 -13.06 6.13 -15.24
N GLY A 166 -12.12 5.57 -14.48
CA GLY A 166 -12.26 5.39 -13.04
C GLY A 166 -11.06 4.72 -12.38
N ILE A 167 -11.26 4.23 -11.16
CA ILE A 167 -10.22 3.59 -10.35
C ILE A 167 -10.72 2.31 -9.66
N MET A 168 -9.79 1.41 -9.33
CA MET A 168 -10.01 0.35 -8.34
C MET A 168 -9.83 0.93 -6.93
N SER A 169 -10.85 0.82 -6.09
CA SER A 169 -10.81 1.29 -4.69
C SER A 169 -9.81 0.49 -3.86
N ALA A 170 -9.13 1.17 -2.92
CA ALA A 170 -8.30 0.55 -1.88
C ALA A 170 -8.99 0.56 -0.49
N ILE A 171 -10.29 0.87 -0.43
CA ILE A 171 -11.10 0.91 0.80
C ILE A 171 -12.15 -0.19 0.80
N ASP A 172 -12.99 -0.22 -0.24
CA ASP A 172 -13.87 -1.35 -0.54
C ASP A 172 -13.03 -2.34 -1.35
N PHE A 173 -12.23 -3.12 -0.61
CA PHE A 173 -11.07 -3.82 -1.12
C PHE A 173 -10.76 -5.07 -0.29
N TYR A 174 -10.48 -6.17 -0.99
CA TYR A 174 -10.04 -7.44 -0.44
C TYR A 174 -8.64 -7.77 -0.95
N CYS A 175 -7.87 -8.42 -0.09
CA CYS A 175 -6.51 -8.83 -0.39
C CYS A 175 -6.21 -10.20 0.23
N THR A 176 -5.61 -11.09 -0.56
CA THR A 176 -5.11 -12.39 -0.12
C THR A 176 -3.70 -12.64 -0.65
N VAL A 177 -2.94 -13.45 0.08
CA VAL A 177 -1.66 -14.00 -0.38
C VAL A 177 -1.71 -15.50 -0.28
N ASP A 178 -1.60 -16.17 -1.42
CA ASP A 178 -1.75 -17.61 -1.52
C ASP A 178 -0.51 -18.27 -2.11
N LYS A 179 -0.27 -19.53 -1.72
CA LYS A 179 0.83 -20.34 -2.23
C LYS A 179 0.27 -21.35 -3.22
N VAL A 180 0.79 -21.36 -4.44
CA VAL A 180 0.40 -22.33 -5.48
C VAL A 180 1.63 -22.99 -6.09
N LYS A 181 1.44 -24.11 -6.80
CA LYS A 181 2.48 -24.76 -7.60
C LYS A 181 2.42 -24.26 -9.04
N GLY A 182 3.56 -23.80 -9.56
CA GLY A 182 3.71 -23.47 -10.97
C GLY A 182 3.75 -24.72 -11.86
N ALA A 183 3.63 -24.52 -13.16
CA ALA A 183 3.77 -25.59 -14.15
C ALA A 183 5.16 -26.26 -14.11
N ASP A 184 6.18 -25.56 -13.60
CA ASP A 184 7.53 -26.06 -13.36
C ASP A 184 7.69 -26.77 -11.99
N GLY A 185 6.61 -26.95 -11.24
CA GLY A 185 6.59 -27.57 -9.92
C GLY A 185 7.09 -26.68 -8.77
N LYS A 186 7.55 -25.46 -9.08
CA LYS A 186 8.06 -24.52 -8.07
C LYS A 186 6.93 -23.79 -7.37
N ASP A 187 7.22 -23.35 -6.15
CA ASP A 187 6.30 -22.52 -5.38
C ASP A 187 6.14 -21.15 -6.04
N ARG A 188 4.89 -20.70 -6.14
CA ARG A 188 4.53 -19.36 -6.61
C ARG A 188 3.69 -18.67 -5.54
N VAL A 189 3.91 -17.37 -5.39
CA VAL A 189 3.09 -16.49 -4.56
C VAL A 189 2.04 -15.85 -5.46
N VAL A 190 0.77 -16.04 -5.12
CA VAL A 190 -0.37 -15.38 -5.76
C VAL A 190 -0.82 -14.27 -4.83
N LEU A 191 -0.84 -13.06 -5.36
CA LEU A 191 -1.38 -11.89 -4.69
C LEU A 191 -2.65 -11.48 -5.43
N THR A 192 -3.78 -11.49 -4.73
CA THR A 192 -5.06 -11.07 -5.31
C THR A 192 -5.45 -9.73 -4.71
N PHE A 193 -5.74 -8.78 -5.59
CA PHE A 193 -6.31 -7.48 -5.28
C PHE A 193 -7.70 -7.42 -5.90
N ASP A 194 -8.72 -7.35 -5.06
CA ASP A 194 -10.12 -7.30 -5.47
C ASP A 194 -10.74 -6.03 -4.90
N GLY A 195 -10.87 -5.01 -5.74
CA GLY A 195 -11.34 -3.69 -5.34
C GLY A 195 -12.54 -3.25 -6.15
N LYS A 196 -13.48 -2.60 -5.47
CA LYS A 196 -14.64 -2.00 -6.12
C LYS A 196 -14.22 -0.95 -7.15
N TYR A 197 -14.78 -1.03 -8.36
CA TYR A 197 -14.63 0.00 -9.37
C TYR A 197 -15.41 1.28 -9.01
N LEU A 198 -14.74 2.43 -9.13
CA LEU A 198 -15.30 3.75 -8.88
C LEU A 198 -15.14 4.63 -10.12
N PRO A 199 -16.22 4.91 -10.88
CA PRO A 199 -16.15 5.75 -12.07
C PRO A 199 -15.97 7.23 -11.70
N HIS A 200 -15.26 7.98 -12.53
CA HIS A 200 -15.23 9.43 -12.43
C HIS A 200 -16.60 10.02 -12.76
N THR A 201 -17.08 10.90 -11.89
CA THR A 201 -18.38 11.55 -12.06
C THR A 201 -18.22 12.91 -12.72
N GLU A 202 -18.98 13.17 -13.78
CA GLU A 202 -19.10 14.50 -14.37
C GLU A 202 -19.72 15.48 -13.36
N GLN A 203 -18.99 16.54 -13.03
CA GLN A 203 -19.39 17.50 -11.98
C GLN A 203 -20.43 18.49 -12.51
N LYS A 204 -21.69 18.08 -12.53
CA LYS A 204 -22.82 18.95 -12.90
C LYS A 204 -23.22 19.80 -11.70
N ALA A 205 -23.21 21.13 -11.85
CA ALA A 205 -23.62 22.06 -10.80
C ALA A 205 -25.04 21.77 -10.26
N ALA A 206 -25.96 21.32 -11.14
CA ALA A 206 -27.31 20.90 -10.75
C ALA A 206 -27.34 19.71 -9.76
N ASN A 207 -26.28 18.89 -9.71
CA ASN A 207 -26.16 17.76 -8.80
C ASN A 207 -25.40 18.13 -7.51
N MET A 208 -24.83 19.33 -7.43
CA MET A 208 -24.10 19.80 -6.26
C MET A 208 -25.10 20.36 -5.23
N MET A 209 -25.63 19.49 -4.37
CA MET A 209 -26.68 19.81 -3.40
C MET A 209 -26.34 21.01 -2.49
N SER A 210 -25.06 21.23 -2.19
CA SER A 210 -24.60 22.39 -1.41
C SER A 210 -24.73 23.74 -2.13
N LYS A 211 -25.01 23.74 -3.44
CA LYS A 211 -25.23 24.92 -4.28
C LYS A 211 -26.69 25.09 -4.70
N LEU A 212 -27.54 24.10 -4.43
CA LEU A 212 -28.97 24.25 -4.67
C LEU A 212 -29.56 25.19 -3.62
N PRO A 213 -30.47 26.10 -4.01
CA PRO A 213 -31.17 26.93 -3.03
C PRO A 213 -31.90 26.03 -2.05
N CYS A 214 -31.72 26.28 -0.75
CA CYS A 214 -32.50 25.61 0.29
C CYS A 214 -33.97 25.89 -0.03
N LYS A 215 -34.76 24.84 -0.33
CA LYS A 215 -36.21 25.01 -0.44
C LYS A 215 -36.70 25.47 0.93
N ALA A 216 -37.19 26.71 1.02
CA ALA A 216 -37.84 27.21 2.22
C ALA A 216 -39.03 26.29 2.57
N PRO A 217 -39.29 26.05 3.87
CA PRO A 217 -40.35 25.16 4.33
C PRO A 217 -41.75 25.61 3.87
#